data_AF-A0A3G2C8D0-F1
#
_entry.id   AF-A0A3G2C8D0-F1
#
_cell.length_a   1.000
_cell.length_b   1.000
_cell.length_c   1.000
_cell.angle_alpha   90.00
_cell.angle_beta   90.00
_cell.angle_gamma   90.00
#
_symmetry.space_group_name_H-M   'P 1'
#
loop_
_entity.id
_entity.type
_entity.pdbx_description
1 polymer ?
#
loop_
_entity_poly.entity_id
_entity_poly.type
_entity_poly.pdbx_seq_one_letter_code
_entity_poly.pdbx_strand_id
1 'polypeptide(L)' 'GYTLLALVWGIAAVGMLVKACWITCPKWFSSVIYIAMGWVCVLVFGPLLKTLSTPAFLWLLAGGIIYTVGGVIYA' A
#
# COMPACT_ATOMS: atom_id res chain seq x y z
N GLY A 1 7.51 6.76 13.19
CA GLY A 1 8.38 6.72 12.00
C GLY A 1 8.86 5.31 11.72
N TYR A 2 9.72 4.76 12.58
CA TYR A 2 10.34 3.45 12.39
C TYR A 2 9.37 2.27 12.30
N THR A 3 8.25 2.30 13.02
CA THR A 3 7.21 1.25 12.96
C THR A 3 6.55 1.18 11.58
N LEU A 4 6.13 2.31 11.01
CA LEU A 4 5.58 2.39 9.66
C LEU A 4 6.62 1.92 8.63
N LEU A 5 7.87 2.36 8.78
CA LEU A 5 8.97 1.97 7.89
C LEU A 5 9.21 0.45 7.92
N ALA A 6 9.31 -0.15 9.11
CA ALA A 6 9.48 -1.59 9.26
C ALA A 6 8.30 -2.37 8.68
N LEU A 7 7.07 -1.86 8.81
CA LEU A 7 5.87 -2.50 8.29
C LEU A 7 5.83 -2.49 6.75
N VAL A 8 6.09 -1.33 6.13
CA VAL A 8 6.15 -1.19 4.67
C VAL A 8 7.27 -2.04 4.08
N TRP A 9 8.47 -2.00 4.69
CA TRP A 9 9.61 -2.82 4.25
C TRP A 9 9.38 -4.31 4.47
N GLY A 10 8.69 -4.69 5.55
CA GLY A 10 8.31 -6.07 5.81
C GLY A 10 7.37 -6.61 4.72
N ILE A 11 6.32 -5.86 4.36
CA ILE A 11 5.42 -6.28 3.27
C ILE A 11 6.17 -6.33 1.93
N ALA A 12 7.04 -5.35 1.66
CA ALA A 12 7.85 -5.34 0.43
C ALA A 12 8.77 -6.57 0.34
N ALA A 13 9.45 -6.93 1.44
CA ALA A 13 10.31 -8.12 1.49
C ALA A 13 9.52 -9.41 1.29
N VAL A 14 8.36 -9.54 1.93
CA VAL A 14 7.45 -10.69 1.73
C VAL A 14 6.99 -10.76 0.28
N GLY A 15 6.56 -9.64 -0.32
CA GLY A 15 6.14 -9.60 -1.72
C GLY A 15 7.26 -9.99 -2.69
N MET A 16 8.50 -9.55 -2.43
CA MET A 16 9.67 -9.96 -3.21
C MET A 16 9.95 -11.45 -3.08
N LEU A 17 9.91 -12.01 -1.86
CA LEU A 17 10.10 -13.44 -1.63
C LEU A 17 9.02 -14.27 -2.33
N VAL A 18 7.75 -13.86 -2.26
CA VAL A 18 6.68 -14.58 -2.95
C VAL A 18 6.87 -14.55 -4.46
N LYS A 19 7.22 -13.39 -5.05
CA LYS A 19 7.52 -13.33 -6.49
C LYS A 19 8.76 -14.14 -6.87
N ALA A 20 9.78 -14.19 -6.01
CA ALA A 20 11.01 -14.94 -6.27
C ALA A 20 10.79 -16.45 -6.19
N CYS A 21 10.01 -16.93 -5.22
CA CYS A 21 9.70 -18.34 -5.04
C CYS A 21 8.59 -18.84 -5.98
N TRP A 22 7.72 -17.94 -6.48
CA TRP A 22 6.54 -18.30 -7.27
C TRP A 22 6.44 -17.46 -8.56
N ILE A 23 7.30 -17.81 -9.52
CA ILE A 23 7.47 -17.10 -10.80
C ILE A 23 6.17 -17.07 -11.65
N THR A 24 5.31 -18.08 -11.55
CA THR A 24 4.01 -18.17 -12.25
C THR A 24 2.84 -17.54 -11.48
N CYS A 25 3.10 -16.68 -10.49
CA CYS A 25 2.06 -16.07 -9.68
C CYS A 25 1.01 -15.32 -10.53
N PRO A 26 -0.30 -15.50 -10.25
CA PRO A 26 -1.36 -14.77 -10.92
C PRO A 26 -1.26 -13.26 -10.68
N LYS A 27 -1.58 -12.47 -11.71
CA LYS A 27 -1.41 -11.00 -11.73
C LYS A 27 -2.18 -10.30 -10.62
N TRP A 28 -3.39 -10.79 -10.31
CA TRP A 28 -4.20 -10.30 -9.19
C TRP A 28 -3.48 -10.38 -7.83
N PHE A 29 -2.72 -11.44 -7.55
CA PHE A 29 -2.03 -11.59 -6.27
C PHE A 29 -0.97 -10.49 -6.05
N SER A 30 -0.23 -10.15 -7.10
CA SER A 30 0.70 -9.02 -7.06
C SER A 30 -0.05 -7.70 -6.84
N SER A 31 -1.16 -7.49 -7.54
CA SER A 31 -1.98 -6.29 -7.40
C SER A 31 -2.49 -6.11 -5.95
N VAL A 32 -2.94 -7.18 -5.30
CA VAL A 32 -3.39 -7.15 -3.90
C VAL A 32 -2.26 -6.75 -2.94
N ILE A 33 -1.06 -7.30 -3.09
CA ILE A 33 0.10 -6.94 -2.25
C ILE A 33 0.44 -5.45 -2.41
N TYR A 34 0.41 -4.96 -3.65
CA TYR A 34 0.68 -3.56 -3.95
C TYR A 34 -0.37 -2.62 -3.33
N ILE A 35 -1.66 -2.94 -3.46
CA ILE A 35 -2.75 -2.21 -2.82
C ILE A 35 -2.60 -2.22 -1.29
N ALA A 36 -2.33 -3.39 -0.70
CA ALA A 36 -2.13 -3.53 0.73
C ALA A 36 -0.97 -2.66 1.23
N MET A 37 0.15 -2.61 0.50
CA MET A 37 1.28 -1.71 0.80
C MET A 37 0.86 -0.24 0.79
N GLY A 38 0.08 0.18 -0.20
CA GLY A 38 -0.39 1.56 -0.34
C GLY A 38 -1.30 2.01 0.80
N TRP A 39 -2.07 1.09 1.39
CA TRP A 39 -3.04 1.37 2.45
C TRP A 39 -2.46 1.26 3.87
N VAL A 40 -1.19 0.89 4.04
CA VAL A 40 -0.52 0.83 5.37
C VAL A 40 -0.60 2.16 6.11
N CYS A 41 -0.68 3.28 5.39
CA CYS A 41 -0.85 4.61 5.95
C CYS A 41 -2.14 4.77 6.78
N VAL A 42 -3.19 3.98 6.53
CA VAL A 42 -4.44 3.99 7.33
C VAL A 42 -4.22 3.47 8.75
N LEU A 43 -3.22 2.61 8.98
CA LEU A 43 -2.86 2.17 10.34
C LEU A 43 -2.32 3.33 11.20
N VAL A 44 -1.90 4.42 10.57
CA VAL A 44 -1.31 5.60 11.21
C VAL A 44 -2.20 6.83 10.98
N PHE A 45 -3.50 6.62 10.81
CA PHE A 45 -4.48 7.68 10.52
C PHE A 45 -4.48 8.81 11.56
N GLY A 46 -4.43 8.48 12.85
CA GLY A 46 -4.43 9.45 13.95
C GLY A 46 -3.25 10.45 13.89
N PRO A 47 -1.99 9.96 13.80
CA PRO A 47 -0.85 10.83 13.59
C PRO A 47 -0.90 11.57 12.24
N LEU A 48 -1.37 10.92 11.16
CA LEU A 48 -1.48 11.55 9.85
C LEU A 48 -2.34 12.81 9.88
N LEU A 49 -3.53 12.76 10.50
CA LEU A 49 -4.42 13.92 10.61
C LEU A 49 -3.86 15.06 11.46
N LYS A 50 -2.95 14.76 12.40
CA LYS A 50 -2.27 15.78 13.21
C LYS A 50 -1.08 16.41 12.49
N THR A 51 -0.47 15.69 11.55
CA THR A 51 0.73 16.14 10.81
C THR A 51 0.43 16.71 9.42
N LEU A 52 -0.63 16.25 8.74
CA LEU A 52 -1.04 16.76 7.44
C LEU A 52 -2.21 17.73 7.58
N SER A 53 -2.22 18.76 6.74
CA SER A 53 -3.41 19.58 6.55
C SER A 53 -4.53 18.77 5.90
N THR A 54 -5.79 19.10 6.24
CA THR A 54 -6.99 18.46 5.68
C THR A 54 -6.96 18.31 4.15
N PRO A 55 -6.58 19.32 3.34
CA PRO A 55 -6.50 19.15 1.89
C PRO A 55 -5.41 18.16 1.44
N ALA A 56 -4.26 18.11 2.12
CA ALA A 56 -3.20 17.15 1.79
C ALA A 56 -3.64 15.71 2.08
N PHE A 57 -4.38 15.51 3.18
CA PHE A 57 -5.00 14.21 3.47
C PHE A 57 -6.04 13.80 2.43
N LEU A 58 -6.90 14.72 1.97
CA LEU A 58 -7.89 14.43 0.92
C LEU A 58 -7.23 14.02 -0.40
N TRP A 59 -6.13 14.67 -0.79
CA TRP A 59 -5.35 14.27 -1.96
C TRP A 59 -4.73 12.88 -1.79
N LEU A 60 -4.22 12.56 -0.61
CA LEU A 60 -3.67 11.25 -0.29
C LEU A 60 -4.75 10.15 -0.36
N LEU A 61 -5.93 10.44 0.19
CA LEU A 61 -7.09 9.53 0.12
C LEU A 61 -7.55 9.32 -1.33
N ALA A 62 -7.70 10.39 -2.11
CA ALA A 62 -8.08 10.31 -3.52
C ALA A 62 -7.06 9.49 -4.33
N GLY A 63 -5.76 9.71 -4.11
CA GLY A 63 -4.70 8.92 -4.71
C GLY A 63 -4.78 7.43 -4.35
N GLY A 64 -5.05 7.10 -3.09
CA GLY A 64 -5.25 5.73 -2.63
C GLY A 64 -6.45 5.04 -3.28
N ILE A 65 -7.57 5.76 -3.46
CA ILE A 65 -8.76 5.25 -4.16
C ILE A 65 -8.43 4.97 -5.63
N ILE A 66 -7.84 5.93 -6.34
CA ILE A 66 -7.46 5.79 -7.76
C ILE A 66 -6.49 4.61 -7.94
N TYR A 67 -5.51 4.48 -7.04
CA TYR A 67 -4.56 3.37 -7.06
C TYR A 67 -5.25 2.01 -6.89
N THR A 68 -6.23 1.92 -5.99
CA THR A 68 -6.99 0.69 -5.76
C THR A 68 -7.83 0.33 -6.98
N VAL A 69 -8.52 1.31 -7.58
CA VAL A 69 -9.30 1.12 -8.82
C VAL A 69 -8.40 0.64 -9.96
N GLY A 70 -7.25 1.28 -10.16
CA GLY A 70 -6.27 0.86 -11.17
C GLY A 70 -5.77 -0.56 -10.94
N GLY A 71 -5.50 -0.93 -9.68
CA GLY A 71 -5.08 -2.27 -9.31
C GLY A 71 -6.17 -3.33 -9.54
N VAL A 72 -7.45 -3.00 -9.31
CA VAL A 72 -8.58 -3.91 -9.61
C VAL A 72 -8.77 -4.09 -11.12
N ILE A 73 -8.60 -3.04 -11.93
CA ILE A 73 -8.66 -3.13 -13.40
C ILE A 73 -7.48 -3.94 -13.96
N TYR A 74 -6.31 -3.84 -13.33
CA TYR A 74 -5.10 -4.56 -13.74
C TYR A 74 -5.09 -6.05 -13.37
N ALA A 75 -5.71 -6.38 -12.22
CA ALA A 75 -5.76 -7.72 -11.64
C ALA A 75 -6.39 -8.76 -12.58
#